data_AF-A0A1I4ALF0-F1
#
_entry.id   AF-A0A1I4ALF0-F1
#
_cell.length_a   1.000
_cell.length_b   1.000
_cell.length_c   1.000
_cell.angle_alpha   90.00
_cell.angle_beta   90.00
_cell.angle_gamma   90.00
#
_symmetry.space_group_name_H-M   'P 1'
#
loop_
_entity.id
_entity.type
_entity.pdbx_description
1 polymer ?
#
loop_
_entity_poly.entity_id
_entity_poly.type
_entity_poly.pdbx_seq_one_letter_code
_entity_poly.pdbx_strand_id
1 'polypeptide(L)'
;MIEMMDNSNKQRNRSPSAVKADSLIRRVLRVGDPWNATEVAAGLKRLYSAEESALANEAAGFPVVRQINLKPAQIMRETATSKDMEQARDDVERDLNALVNNNLLKDIQPELSGWANAIRATVSDGTNSARFALDSRQRDNTFAARRSLRDFARLARYVGALSPHVNPYYRRLAQSLDEVGSVLLVMLGEQLAEAGISGSGIVLNAPASELQDRRDAIMQTLRTLIGSKNTAYGNDEWPWGMAAYRELIQRLDRNGQTDLRSILHEDNMARLLDDLLDQATIDGSKGLRAMAASAQVPLQRLQRLFLAANRKIEPEAPPIAAFLSAIQLLLDAFVMGDSASRLIYISRPSILFYGLYGLSTPQGDTQVMLELIQRRGELAARLDCLLDCDCDQNTINAQILSDKALYDIDHVIDLFIQGQQVDGIPEYRMRAFGYANFIYVILNNNHNYVPQILNDEGDSITPNWEFGWEINRIFEKVVKLLWIDRNDLDAESVSLISTIIRTTATEALCQQLLSEDSWRRLVRIMAPSCRSPKVAANLIEAVVGQAMRQIDNSIVVEDAIFNCRNMKVYTPATSEESLDTITDEGLDLRVSLSRGSQG
;
A
#
# COMPACT_ATOMS: atom_id res chain seq x y z
N MET A 1 66.81 -17.82 5.05
CA MET A 1 66.08 -18.99 5.61
C MET A 1 64.66 -19.09 5.02
N ILE A 2 64.44 -18.54 3.82
CA ILE A 2 63.23 -18.61 3.00
C ILE A 2 63.76 -19.06 1.63
N GLU A 3 64.10 -20.34 1.51
CA GLU A 3 64.53 -20.97 0.24
C GLU A 3 64.67 -22.51 0.36
N MET A 4 64.48 -23.10 1.55
CA MET A 4 64.60 -24.56 1.76
C MET A 4 63.25 -25.29 1.95
N MET A 5 62.10 -24.65 1.74
CA MET A 5 60.78 -25.29 1.88
C MET A 5 59.99 -25.44 0.57
N ASP A 6 60.61 -25.25 -0.60
CA ASP A 6 59.91 -25.29 -1.90
C ASP A 6 60.03 -26.64 -2.65
N ASN A 7 60.62 -27.66 -2.05
CA ASN A 7 60.90 -28.93 -2.74
C ASN A 7 60.17 -30.18 -2.21
N SER A 8 59.21 -30.06 -1.29
CA SER A 8 58.50 -31.23 -0.73
C SER A 8 57.09 -31.51 -1.30
N ASN A 9 56.55 -30.69 -2.21
CA ASN A 9 55.13 -30.81 -2.64
C ASN A 9 54.88 -31.54 -3.98
N LYS A 10 55.79 -32.40 -4.45
CA LYS A 10 55.61 -33.15 -5.72
C LYS A 10 55.34 -34.66 -5.55
N GLN A 11 54.50 -35.05 -4.60
CA GLN A 11 53.73 -36.30 -4.72
C GLN A 11 52.25 -35.98 -4.91
N ARG A 12 51.90 -35.76 -6.19
CA ARG A 12 50.52 -35.46 -6.63
C ARG A 12 49.65 -36.70 -6.43
N ASN A 13 48.67 -36.61 -5.53
CA ASN A 13 47.63 -37.63 -5.38
C ASN A 13 46.73 -37.62 -6.63
N ARG A 14 46.92 -38.58 -7.54
CA ARG A 14 46.16 -38.72 -8.80
C ARG A 14 44.90 -39.59 -8.63
N SER A 15 44.25 -39.55 -7.47
CA SER A 15 43.00 -40.28 -7.30
C SER A 15 41.90 -39.67 -8.19
N PRO A 16 40.96 -40.47 -8.72
CA PRO A 16 39.86 -39.96 -9.55
C PRO A 16 39.00 -38.90 -8.84
N SER A 17 38.90 -38.97 -7.51
CA SER A 17 38.23 -38.00 -6.66
C SER A 17 38.99 -36.66 -6.58
N ALA A 18 40.32 -36.69 -6.47
CA ALA A 18 41.14 -35.47 -6.48
C ALA A 18 41.05 -34.73 -7.82
N VAL A 19 41.04 -35.45 -8.94
CA VAL A 19 40.91 -34.84 -10.28
C VAL A 19 39.51 -34.21 -10.48
N LYS A 20 38.45 -34.81 -9.92
CA LYS A 20 37.11 -34.22 -9.94
C LYS A 20 37.03 -32.97 -9.08
N ALA A 21 37.62 -32.97 -7.88
CA ALA A 21 37.68 -31.79 -7.02
C ALA A 21 38.45 -30.64 -7.71
N ASP A 22 39.62 -30.93 -8.30
CA ASP A 22 40.43 -29.94 -9.02
C ASP A 22 39.69 -29.31 -10.19
N SER A 23 38.97 -30.11 -10.97
CA SER A 23 38.18 -29.58 -12.11
C SER A 23 36.99 -28.74 -11.64
N LEU A 24 36.39 -29.08 -10.50
CA LEU A 24 35.31 -28.30 -9.89
C LEU A 24 35.84 -26.96 -9.36
N ILE A 25 36.98 -26.94 -8.67
CA ILE A 25 37.62 -25.72 -8.15
C ILE A 25 38.01 -24.78 -9.30
N ARG A 26 38.66 -25.31 -10.36
CA ARG A 26 39.02 -24.50 -11.55
C ARG A 26 37.79 -23.90 -12.22
N ARG A 27 36.70 -24.66 -12.33
CA ARG A 27 35.46 -24.21 -12.99
C ARG A 27 34.72 -23.16 -12.16
N VAL A 28 34.60 -23.37 -10.85
CA VAL A 28 33.84 -22.49 -9.96
C VAL A 28 34.61 -21.19 -9.67
N LEU A 29 35.91 -21.27 -9.39
CA LEU A 29 36.73 -20.10 -9.03
C LEU A 29 37.42 -19.44 -10.22
N ARG A 30 37.34 -20.03 -11.43
CA ARG A 30 38.02 -19.57 -12.65
C ARG A 30 39.53 -19.39 -12.46
N VAL A 31 40.17 -20.34 -11.77
CA VAL A 31 41.60 -20.34 -11.45
C VAL A 31 42.37 -21.32 -12.34
N GLY A 32 43.63 -21.00 -12.65
CA GLY A 32 44.49 -21.83 -13.49
C GLY A 32 45.05 -23.02 -12.71
N ASP A 33 45.52 -22.76 -11.49
CA ASP A 33 46.03 -23.78 -10.56
C ASP A 33 45.23 -23.82 -9.24
N PRO A 34 44.45 -24.88 -8.99
CA PRO A 34 43.66 -25.03 -7.76
C PRO A 34 44.50 -25.31 -6.51
N TRP A 35 45.81 -25.53 -6.66
CA TRP A 35 46.74 -25.73 -5.55
C TRP A 35 47.54 -24.47 -5.20
N ASN A 36 47.43 -23.41 -6.02
CA ASN A 36 48.02 -22.12 -5.73
C ASN A 36 47.07 -21.32 -4.81
N ALA A 37 47.43 -21.22 -3.53
CA ALA A 37 46.62 -20.54 -2.52
C ALA A 37 46.30 -19.08 -2.88
N THR A 38 47.20 -18.38 -3.59
CA THR A 38 46.98 -16.98 -3.99
C THR A 38 45.94 -16.87 -5.12
N GLU A 39 45.95 -17.79 -6.09
CA GLU A 39 44.94 -17.83 -7.15
C GLU A 39 43.58 -18.24 -6.61
N VAL A 40 43.53 -19.25 -5.74
CA VAL A 40 42.30 -19.70 -5.10
C VAL A 40 41.69 -18.59 -4.23
N ALA A 41 42.50 -17.89 -3.44
CA ALA A 41 42.03 -16.75 -2.65
C ALA A 41 41.52 -15.61 -3.55
N ALA A 42 42.19 -15.31 -4.67
CA ALA A 42 41.72 -14.32 -5.63
C ALA A 42 40.41 -14.76 -6.31
N GLY A 43 40.25 -16.04 -6.63
CA GLY A 43 39.02 -16.61 -7.16
C GLY A 43 37.87 -16.56 -6.16
N LEU A 44 38.13 -16.84 -4.89
CA LEU A 44 37.15 -16.74 -3.79
C LEU A 44 36.74 -15.29 -3.54
N LYS A 45 37.66 -14.33 -3.55
CA LYS A 45 37.35 -12.89 -3.43
C LYS A 45 36.40 -12.41 -4.53
N ARG A 46 36.56 -12.91 -5.75
CA ARG A 46 35.64 -12.60 -6.86
C ARG A 46 34.26 -13.20 -6.67
N LEU A 47 34.17 -14.39 -6.07
CA LEU A 47 32.91 -15.09 -5.82
C LEU A 47 32.14 -14.48 -4.63
N TYR A 48 32.87 -14.01 -3.61
CA TYR A 48 32.32 -13.43 -2.37
C TYR A 48 32.71 -11.95 -2.22
N SER A 49 32.44 -11.15 -3.24
CA SER A 49 32.79 -9.72 -3.27
C SER A 49 32.18 -8.90 -2.13
N ALA A 50 31.02 -9.33 -1.62
CA ALA A 50 30.36 -8.71 -0.47
C ALA A 50 31.16 -8.85 0.84
N GLU A 51 32.02 -9.87 0.95
CA GLU A 51 32.82 -10.18 2.14
C GLU A 51 34.30 -9.79 1.98
N GLU A 52 34.68 -9.25 0.81
CA GLU A 52 36.07 -8.92 0.50
C GLU A 52 36.67 -7.87 1.47
N SER A 53 35.89 -6.85 1.83
CA SER A 53 36.30 -5.82 2.79
C SER A 53 36.44 -6.37 4.20
N ALA A 54 35.55 -7.28 4.62
CA ALA A 54 35.61 -7.93 5.92
C ALA A 54 36.86 -8.83 6.03
N LEU A 55 37.15 -9.62 4.99
CA LEU A 55 38.32 -10.49 4.92
C LEU A 55 39.63 -9.69 4.81
N ALA A 56 39.63 -8.54 4.13
CA ALA A 56 40.78 -7.64 4.08
C ALA A 56 41.06 -6.98 5.44
N ASN A 57 40.00 -6.60 6.17
CA ASN A 57 40.10 -6.03 7.50
C ASN A 57 40.59 -7.09 8.52
N GLU A 58 40.15 -8.34 8.40
CA GLU A 58 40.66 -9.48 9.17
C GLU A 58 42.16 -9.71 8.90
N ALA A 59 42.55 -9.74 7.62
CA ALA A 59 43.95 -9.88 7.23
C ALA A 59 44.83 -8.71 7.72
N ALA A 60 44.24 -7.52 7.91
CA ALA A 60 44.89 -6.34 8.49
C ALA A 60 44.84 -6.31 10.04
N GLY A 61 44.23 -7.31 10.69
CA GLY A 61 44.19 -7.46 12.15
C GLY A 61 43.05 -6.71 12.85
N PHE A 62 42.05 -6.23 12.12
CA PHE A 62 40.85 -5.62 12.69
C PHE A 62 39.78 -6.67 13.00
N PRO A 63 39.01 -6.52 14.08
CA PRO A 63 37.94 -7.46 14.41
C PRO A 63 36.86 -7.48 13.33
N VAL A 64 36.39 -8.68 12.97
CA VAL A 64 35.33 -8.92 11.97
C VAL A 64 33.99 -8.43 12.54
N VAL A 65 33.77 -7.13 12.48
CA VAL A 65 32.42 -6.58 12.51
C VAL A 65 31.89 -6.76 11.09
N ARG A 66 30.74 -7.45 10.92
CA ARG A 66 29.99 -7.41 9.66
C ARG A 66 29.71 -5.94 9.35
N GLN A 67 30.59 -5.33 8.57
CA GLN A 67 30.35 -4.01 8.04
C GLN A 67 29.19 -4.19 7.09
N ILE A 68 28.03 -3.66 7.50
CA ILE A 68 26.94 -3.40 6.57
C ILE A 68 27.60 -2.50 5.51
N ASN A 69 27.89 -3.07 4.35
CA ASN A 69 28.31 -2.32 3.19
C ASN A 69 27.11 -1.43 2.85
N LEU A 70 27.07 -0.24 3.45
CA LEU A 70 26.28 0.87 2.96
C LEU A 70 26.82 1.09 1.55
N LYS A 71 26.09 0.60 0.53
CA LYS A 71 26.33 0.99 -0.87
C LYS A 71 26.60 2.49 -0.84
N PRO A 72 27.68 2.99 -1.46
CA PRO A 72 27.97 4.42 -1.44
C PRO A 72 26.69 5.15 -1.83
N ALA A 73 26.24 6.05 -0.94
CA ALA A 73 25.03 6.82 -1.17
C ALA A 73 25.12 7.36 -2.59
N GLN A 74 24.19 6.93 -3.46
CA GLN A 74 24.14 7.47 -4.82
C GLN A 74 24.14 8.98 -4.67
N ILE A 75 25.14 9.64 -5.25
CA ILE A 75 25.23 11.10 -5.25
C ILE A 75 23.98 11.57 -5.98
N MET A 76 23.01 12.00 -5.20
CA MET A 76 21.69 12.35 -5.68
C MET A 76 21.84 13.57 -6.58
N ARG A 77 21.28 13.51 -7.79
CA ARG A 77 21.27 14.67 -8.67
C ARG A 77 20.20 15.63 -8.18
N GLU A 78 20.55 16.89 -8.00
CA GLU A 78 19.55 17.94 -7.76
C GLU A 78 18.58 17.98 -8.94
N THR A 79 17.30 17.78 -8.66
CA THR A 79 16.20 17.91 -9.62
C THR A 79 15.38 19.17 -9.34
N ALA A 80 14.52 19.61 -10.27
CA ALA A 80 13.63 20.74 -10.02
C ALA A 80 12.76 20.50 -8.77
N THR A 81 12.21 19.28 -8.64
CA THR A 81 11.42 18.84 -7.49
C THR A 81 12.19 18.90 -6.17
N SER A 82 13.51 18.74 -6.20
CA SER A 82 14.32 18.87 -4.97
C SER A 82 14.34 20.29 -4.42
N LYS A 83 14.27 21.31 -5.30
CA LYS A 83 14.13 22.71 -4.91
C LYS A 83 12.72 23.03 -4.43
N ASP A 84 11.70 22.50 -5.10
CA ASP A 84 10.31 22.65 -4.68
C ASP A 84 10.10 22.02 -3.29
N MET A 85 10.75 20.87 -3.01
CA MET A 85 10.72 20.24 -1.68
C MET A 85 11.47 21.06 -0.63
N GLU A 86 12.61 21.67 -0.97
CA GLU A 86 13.32 22.56 -0.06
C GLU A 86 12.45 23.77 0.33
N GLN A 87 11.84 24.42 -0.67
CA GLN A 87 10.92 25.52 -0.45
C GLN A 87 9.72 25.10 0.43
N ALA A 88 9.05 23.99 0.09
CA ALA A 88 7.90 23.51 0.85
C ALA A 88 8.26 23.18 2.32
N ARG A 89 9.47 22.65 2.56
CA ARG A 89 9.98 22.42 3.92
C ARG A 89 10.23 23.72 4.68
N ASP A 90 10.82 24.71 4.02
CA ASP A 90 11.08 26.02 4.62
C ASP A 90 9.77 26.75 4.96
N ASP A 91 8.75 26.63 4.12
CA ASP A 91 7.43 27.21 4.37
C ASP A 91 6.72 26.52 5.54
N VAL A 92 6.77 25.18 5.65
CA VAL A 92 6.29 24.46 6.84
C VAL A 92 7.02 24.91 8.10
N GLU A 93 8.35 25.05 8.07
CA GLU A 93 9.12 25.46 9.24
C GLU A 93 8.79 26.91 9.64
N ARG A 94 8.61 27.81 8.67
CA ARG A 94 8.19 29.19 8.92
C ARG A 94 6.82 29.25 9.59
N ASP A 95 5.84 28.50 9.07
CA ASP A 95 4.48 28.50 9.59
C ASP A 95 4.38 27.81 10.95
N LEU A 96 5.10 26.71 11.17
CA LEU A 96 5.21 26.07 12.49
C LEU A 96 5.79 27.03 13.53
N ASN A 97 6.88 27.73 13.19
CA ASN A 97 7.49 28.70 14.10
C ASN A 97 6.57 29.90 14.36
N ALA A 98 5.81 30.36 13.36
CA ALA A 98 4.82 31.41 13.55
C ALA A 98 3.68 30.98 14.47
N LEU A 99 3.23 29.73 14.38
CA LEU A 99 2.15 29.17 15.19
C LEU A 99 2.60 28.91 16.64
N VAL A 100 3.76 28.27 16.83
CA VAL A 100 4.30 27.93 18.17
C VAL A 100 4.64 29.17 18.98
N ASN A 101 5.15 30.22 18.33
CA ASN A 101 5.52 31.47 19.01
C ASN A 101 4.37 32.49 19.05
N ASN A 102 3.14 32.09 18.69
CA ASN A 102 2.00 32.98 18.72
C ASN A 102 1.57 33.30 20.16
N ASN A 103 1.52 34.59 20.49
CA ASN A 103 1.15 35.08 21.81
C ASN A 103 -0.27 34.68 22.25
N LEU A 104 -1.17 34.41 21.30
CA LEU A 104 -2.56 34.01 21.56
C LEU A 104 -2.70 32.53 21.92
N LEU A 105 -1.64 31.72 21.71
CA LEU A 105 -1.65 30.27 21.88
C LEU A 105 -0.69 29.78 22.97
N LYS A 106 -0.34 30.66 23.93
CA LYS A 106 0.60 30.34 25.01
C LYS A 106 0.14 29.16 25.87
N ASP A 107 -1.18 29.01 26.04
CA ASP A 107 -1.77 27.96 26.88
C ASP A 107 -1.65 26.55 26.26
N ILE A 108 -1.43 26.46 24.94
CA ILE A 108 -1.30 25.19 24.20
C ILE A 108 0.06 25.05 23.51
N GLN A 109 1.04 25.87 23.91
CA GLN A 109 2.37 25.90 23.31
C GLN A 109 3.11 24.54 23.41
N PRO A 110 3.03 23.78 24.53
CA PRO A 110 3.62 22.45 24.60
C PRO A 110 3.03 21.47 23.58
N GLU A 111 1.71 21.49 23.39
CA GLU A 111 0.99 20.64 22.44
C GLU A 111 1.38 21.00 21.00
N LEU A 112 1.44 22.29 20.66
CA LEU A 112 1.92 22.78 19.36
C LEU A 112 3.38 22.42 19.09
N SER A 113 4.22 22.43 20.12
CA SER A 113 5.62 21.99 20.02
C SER A 113 5.71 20.48 19.73
N GLY A 114 4.81 19.69 20.34
CA GLY A 114 4.65 18.27 20.03
C GLY A 114 4.23 18.03 18.58
N TRP A 115 3.25 18.79 18.08
CA TRP A 115 2.86 18.76 16.67
C TRP A 115 4.02 19.11 15.74
N ALA A 116 4.75 20.18 16.03
CA ALA A 116 5.90 20.60 15.23
C ALA A 116 6.96 19.50 15.12
N ASN A 117 7.28 18.82 16.23
CA ASN A 117 8.24 17.71 16.22
C ASN A 117 7.75 16.50 15.41
N ALA A 118 6.47 16.13 15.57
CA ALA A 118 5.87 15.04 14.81
C ALA A 118 5.83 15.36 13.30
N ILE A 119 5.41 16.57 12.93
CA ILE A 119 5.36 17.02 11.54
C ILE A 119 6.76 16.99 10.92
N ARG A 120 7.78 17.55 11.59
CA ARG A 120 9.17 17.52 11.10
C ARG A 120 9.67 16.10 10.87
N ALA A 121 9.39 15.18 11.79
CA ALA A 121 9.76 13.77 11.64
C ALA A 121 9.06 13.16 10.41
N THR A 122 7.74 13.33 10.27
CA THR A 122 6.96 12.82 9.13
C THR A 122 7.45 13.37 7.79
N VAL A 123 7.77 14.66 7.71
CA VAL A 123 8.34 15.28 6.49
C VAL A 123 9.71 14.69 6.16
N SER A 124 10.58 14.53 7.15
CA SER A 124 11.90 13.90 6.97
C SER A 124 11.77 12.45 6.51
N ASP A 125 10.92 11.66 7.16
CA ASP A 125 10.74 10.24 6.83
C ASP A 125 10.10 10.07 5.46
N GLY A 126 9.10 10.89 5.13
CA GLY A 126 8.47 10.91 3.81
C GLY A 126 9.45 11.28 2.69
N THR A 127 10.26 12.33 2.89
CA THR A 127 11.25 12.76 1.89
C THR A 127 12.37 11.75 1.68
N ASN A 128 12.84 11.10 2.76
CA ASN A 128 13.85 10.05 2.66
C ASN A 128 13.31 8.79 1.98
N SER A 129 12.08 8.39 2.30
CA SER A 129 11.41 7.23 1.69
C SER A 129 11.10 7.46 0.22
N ALA A 130 10.66 8.66 -0.15
CA ALA A 130 10.30 9.01 -1.53
C ALA A 130 11.47 8.85 -2.52
N ARG A 131 12.71 9.01 -2.04
CA ARG A 131 13.94 8.82 -2.83
C ARG A 131 14.15 7.38 -3.29
N PHE A 132 13.56 6.41 -2.59
CA PHE A 132 13.71 5.00 -2.89
C PHE A 132 12.41 4.41 -3.44
N ALA A 133 11.70 5.17 -4.30
CA ALA A 133 10.39 4.79 -4.84
C ALA A 133 10.36 3.44 -5.59
N LEU A 134 11.50 2.88 -6.00
CA LEU A 134 11.55 1.53 -6.56
C LEU A 134 11.16 0.45 -5.56
N ASP A 135 11.49 0.64 -4.29
CA ASP A 135 11.10 -0.26 -3.21
C ASP A 135 9.64 0.00 -2.81
N SER A 136 8.80 -1.04 -2.86
CA SER A 136 7.38 -0.93 -2.50
C SER A 136 7.18 -0.47 -1.07
N ARG A 137 8.01 -0.95 -0.14
CA ARG A 137 7.91 -0.55 1.27
C ARG A 137 8.17 0.94 1.44
N GLN A 138 9.11 1.49 0.67
CA GLN A 138 9.44 2.91 0.74
C GLN A 138 8.36 3.78 0.08
N ARG A 139 7.71 3.29 -0.99
CA ARG A 139 6.49 3.94 -1.52
C ARG A 139 5.40 3.98 -0.45
N ASP A 140 5.12 2.86 0.20
CA ASP A 140 4.08 2.77 1.23
C ASP A 140 4.38 3.66 2.42
N ASN A 141 5.62 3.72 2.89
CA ASN A 141 6.07 4.66 3.91
C ASN A 141 5.84 6.12 3.49
N THR A 142 6.09 6.45 2.21
CA THR A 142 5.86 7.80 1.68
C THR A 142 4.37 8.14 1.66
N PHE A 143 3.51 7.19 1.28
CA PHE A 143 2.06 7.39 1.34
C PHE A 143 1.55 7.49 2.78
N ALA A 144 2.10 6.70 3.71
CA ALA A 144 1.79 6.82 5.13
C ALA A 144 2.16 8.21 5.65
N ALA A 145 3.36 8.71 5.32
CA ALA A 145 3.79 10.06 5.65
C ALA A 145 2.85 11.13 5.04
N ARG A 146 2.50 11.00 3.76
CA ARG A 146 1.55 11.90 3.08
C ARG A 146 0.19 11.92 3.78
N ARG A 147 -0.35 10.76 4.19
CA ARG A 147 -1.61 10.66 4.93
C ARG A 147 -1.52 11.34 6.29
N SER A 148 -0.46 11.08 7.05
CA SER A 148 -0.25 11.74 8.34
C SER A 148 -0.12 13.26 8.21
N LEU A 149 0.58 13.77 7.19
CA LEU A 149 0.64 15.22 6.94
C LEU A 149 -0.73 15.82 6.62
N ARG A 150 -1.58 15.09 5.88
CA ARG A 150 -2.96 15.49 5.59
C ARG A 150 -3.86 15.45 6.81
N ASP A 151 -3.67 14.48 7.71
CA ASP A 151 -4.37 14.45 9.00
C ASP A 151 -4.04 15.69 9.82
N PHE A 152 -2.75 16.07 9.89
CA PHE A 152 -2.34 17.33 10.52
C PHE A 152 -2.91 18.56 9.80
N ALA A 153 -2.95 18.56 8.47
CA ALA A 153 -3.52 19.67 7.70
C ALA A 153 -5.04 19.82 7.95
N ARG A 154 -5.77 18.70 7.98
CA ARG A 154 -7.20 18.65 8.32
C ARG A 154 -7.45 19.13 9.75
N LEU A 155 -6.67 18.64 10.72
CA LEU A 155 -6.74 19.07 12.11
C LEU A 155 -6.44 20.56 12.27
N ALA A 156 -5.40 21.07 11.61
CA ALA A 156 -5.07 22.49 11.64
C ALA A 156 -6.22 23.34 11.08
N ARG A 157 -6.79 22.97 9.92
CA ARG A 157 -7.97 23.64 9.37
C ARG A 157 -9.17 23.61 10.30
N TYR A 158 -9.40 22.46 10.95
CA TYR A 158 -10.54 22.29 11.85
C TYR A 158 -10.38 23.14 13.13
N VAL A 159 -9.22 23.10 13.77
CA VAL A 159 -8.91 23.95 14.94
C VAL A 159 -8.95 25.43 14.57
N GLY A 160 -8.44 25.79 13.39
CA GLY A 160 -8.48 27.14 12.84
C GLY A 160 -9.91 27.64 12.64
N ALA A 161 -10.79 26.84 12.04
CA ALA A 161 -12.20 27.18 11.82
C ALA A 161 -12.95 27.43 13.13
N LEU A 162 -12.62 26.69 14.19
CA LEU A 162 -13.20 26.88 15.53
C LEU A 162 -12.58 28.07 16.29
N SER A 163 -11.44 28.58 15.83
CA SER A 163 -10.67 29.64 16.50
C SER A 163 -10.43 30.83 15.55
N PRO A 164 -11.44 31.68 15.29
CA PRO A 164 -11.37 32.70 14.22
C PRO A 164 -10.16 33.63 14.29
N HIS A 165 -9.73 34.01 15.50
CA HIS A 165 -8.61 34.94 15.71
C HIS A 165 -7.24 34.37 15.33
N VAL A 166 -7.10 33.04 15.26
CA VAL A 166 -5.86 32.35 14.91
C VAL A 166 -5.99 31.49 13.65
N ASN A 167 -7.18 31.46 13.03
CA ASN A 167 -7.49 30.73 11.81
C ASN A 167 -6.44 30.94 10.68
N PRO A 168 -5.97 32.18 10.40
CA PRO A 168 -4.99 32.39 9.33
C PRO A 168 -3.66 31.65 9.55
N TYR A 169 -3.21 31.49 10.79
CA TYR A 169 -1.94 30.81 11.11
C TYR A 169 -2.08 29.30 10.91
N TYR A 170 -3.16 28.71 11.42
CA TYR A 170 -3.44 27.29 11.21
C TYR A 170 -3.69 26.96 9.74
N ARG A 171 -4.31 27.87 8.99
CA ARG A 171 -4.60 27.68 7.57
C ARG A 171 -3.34 27.67 6.71
N ARG A 172 -2.41 28.61 6.95
CA ARG A 172 -1.11 28.65 6.27
C ARG A 172 -0.33 27.38 6.52
N LEU A 173 -0.26 26.94 7.79
CA LEU A 173 0.35 25.64 8.11
C LEU A 173 -0.29 24.50 7.30
N ALA A 174 -1.61 24.44 7.22
CA ALA A 174 -2.29 23.40 6.45
C ALA A 174 -2.00 23.47 4.94
N GLN A 175 -1.85 24.67 4.37
CA GLN A 175 -1.44 24.86 2.97
C GLN A 175 -0.02 24.35 2.73
N SER A 176 0.92 24.71 3.61
CA SER A 176 2.31 24.28 3.54
C SER A 176 2.44 22.75 3.69
N LEU A 177 1.62 22.13 4.54
CA LEU A 177 1.55 20.66 4.67
C LEU A 177 0.99 19.98 3.41
N ASP A 178 -0.04 20.55 2.78
CA ASP A 178 -0.59 20.06 1.53
C ASP A 178 0.42 20.16 0.37
N GLU A 179 1.23 21.22 0.37
CA GLU A 179 2.30 21.42 -0.61
C GLU A 179 3.35 20.31 -0.48
N VAL A 180 3.92 20.10 0.73
CA VAL A 180 4.86 18.99 0.97
C VAL A 180 4.24 17.66 0.56
N GLY A 181 3.00 17.39 0.96
CA GLY A 181 2.29 16.19 0.56
C GLY A 181 2.28 16.01 -0.95
N SER A 182 1.93 17.06 -1.71
CA SER A 182 1.87 17.06 -3.17
C SER A 182 3.22 16.83 -3.82
N VAL A 183 4.27 17.48 -3.32
CA VAL A 183 5.64 17.29 -3.82
C VAL A 183 6.13 15.86 -3.57
N LEU A 184 5.74 15.20 -2.47
CA LEU A 184 6.07 13.79 -2.24
C LEU A 184 5.55 12.86 -3.36
N LEU A 185 4.35 13.09 -3.89
CA LEU A 185 3.85 12.30 -5.03
C LEU A 185 4.66 12.56 -6.30
N VAL A 186 5.02 13.81 -6.55
CA VAL A 186 5.84 14.20 -7.71
C VAL A 186 7.22 13.54 -7.61
N MET A 187 7.83 13.57 -6.42
CA MET A 187 9.12 12.91 -6.15
C MET A 187 9.04 11.40 -6.40
N LEU A 188 7.99 10.72 -5.92
CA LEU A 188 7.82 9.29 -6.18
C LEU A 188 7.76 8.98 -7.67
N GLY A 189 6.96 9.73 -8.44
CA GLY A 189 6.85 9.55 -9.89
C GLY A 189 8.15 9.88 -10.62
N GLU A 190 8.88 10.91 -10.19
CA GLU A 190 10.18 11.29 -10.76
C GLU A 190 11.22 10.17 -10.56
N GLN A 191 11.30 9.60 -9.35
CA GLN A 191 12.23 8.52 -9.04
C GLN A 191 11.91 7.24 -9.83
N LEU A 192 10.63 6.90 -9.98
CA LEU A 192 10.21 5.78 -10.84
C LEU A 192 10.58 6.02 -12.31
N ALA A 193 10.41 7.25 -12.78
CA ALA A 193 10.77 7.61 -14.16
C ALA A 193 12.29 7.66 -14.38
N GLU A 194 13.08 8.10 -13.40
CA GLU A 194 14.55 8.04 -13.42
C GLU A 194 15.06 6.60 -13.50
N ALA A 195 14.39 5.70 -12.77
CA ALA A 195 14.62 4.27 -12.88
C ALA A 195 14.13 3.67 -14.21
N GLY A 196 13.64 4.49 -15.15
CA GLY A 196 13.31 4.13 -16.51
C GLY A 196 12.07 3.25 -16.65
N ILE A 197 11.24 3.20 -15.62
CA ILE A 197 9.88 2.67 -15.68
C ILE A 197 9.07 3.62 -16.58
N SER A 198 8.57 3.10 -17.70
CA SER A 198 7.60 3.77 -18.56
C SER A 198 6.20 3.24 -18.27
N GLY A 199 5.14 3.90 -18.76
CA GLY A 199 3.74 3.62 -18.42
C GLY A 199 3.23 2.18 -18.60
N SER A 200 4.00 1.27 -19.20
CA SER A 200 3.71 -0.17 -19.36
C SER A 200 4.73 -1.12 -18.70
N GLY A 201 5.69 -0.59 -17.93
CA GLY A 201 6.72 -1.38 -17.25
C GLY A 201 6.20 -2.12 -16.03
N ILE A 202 6.78 -3.29 -15.73
CA ILE A 202 6.53 -4.01 -14.46
C ILE A 202 7.16 -3.21 -13.32
N VAL A 203 6.35 -2.81 -12.34
CA VAL A 203 6.83 -2.31 -11.05
C VAL A 203 6.59 -3.40 -10.01
N LEU A 204 7.63 -3.73 -9.24
CA LEU A 204 7.54 -4.74 -8.20
C LEU A 204 6.76 -4.18 -7.00
N ASN A 205 5.78 -4.92 -6.52
CA ASN A 205 5.01 -4.62 -5.31
C ASN A 205 5.65 -5.19 -4.03
N ALA A 206 6.79 -5.88 -4.15
CA ALA A 206 7.58 -6.38 -3.03
C ALA A 206 9.06 -5.96 -3.17
N PRO A 207 9.77 -5.67 -2.06
CA PRO A 207 11.22 -5.48 -2.08
C PRO A 207 11.95 -6.75 -2.50
N ALA A 208 13.15 -6.58 -3.06
CA ALA A 208 13.98 -7.70 -3.51
C ALA A 208 14.32 -8.72 -2.40
N SER A 209 14.48 -8.25 -1.15
CA SER A 209 14.69 -9.13 0.00
C SER A 209 13.48 -10.02 0.29
N GLU A 210 12.27 -9.48 0.12
CA GLU A 210 11.05 -10.26 0.32
C GLU A 210 10.81 -11.23 -0.85
N LEU A 211 11.23 -10.89 -2.07
CA LEU A 211 11.17 -11.84 -3.19
C LEU A 211 12.03 -13.08 -2.94
N GLN A 212 13.17 -12.94 -2.24
CA GLN A 212 13.99 -14.08 -1.79
C GLN A 212 13.21 -14.95 -0.80
N ASP A 213 12.57 -14.34 0.20
CA ASP A 213 11.77 -15.06 1.19
C ASP A 213 10.57 -15.78 0.53
N ARG A 214 9.88 -15.12 -0.41
CA ARG A 214 8.76 -15.70 -1.18
C ARG A 214 9.23 -16.89 -2.04
N ARG A 215 10.40 -16.78 -2.68
CA ARG A 215 11.04 -17.87 -3.43
C ARG A 215 11.33 -19.06 -2.52
N ASP A 216 11.90 -18.83 -1.34
CA ASP A 216 12.22 -19.89 -0.39
C ASP A 216 10.96 -20.55 0.20
N ALA A 217 9.89 -19.78 0.42
CA ALA A 217 8.58 -20.29 0.82
C ALA A 217 7.99 -21.24 -0.23
N ILE A 218 8.09 -20.91 -1.52
CA ILE A 218 7.66 -21.80 -2.61
C ILE A 218 8.48 -23.08 -2.63
N MET A 219 9.81 -22.99 -2.51
CA MET A 219 10.69 -24.16 -2.48
C MET A 219 10.40 -25.06 -1.27
N GLN A 220 10.16 -24.45 -0.11
CA GLN A 220 9.82 -25.17 1.11
C GLN A 220 8.48 -25.90 1.00
N THR A 221 7.45 -25.22 0.51
CA THR A 221 6.10 -25.81 0.35
C THR A 221 6.08 -26.87 -0.74
N LEU A 222 6.83 -26.71 -1.83
CA LEU A 222 7.02 -27.72 -2.86
C LEU A 222 7.69 -28.99 -2.30
N ARG A 223 8.76 -28.83 -1.51
CA ARG A 223 9.44 -29.97 -0.87
C ARG A 223 8.51 -30.74 0.06
N THR A 224 7.65 -30.03 0.80
CA THR A 224 6.60 -30.62 1.65
C THR A 224 5.55 -31.35 0.81
N LEU A 225 5.11 -30.78 -0.31
CA LEU A 225 4.12 -31.40 -1.21
C LEU A 225 4.64 -32.71 -1.84
N ILE A 226 5.92 -32.75 -2.23
CA ILE A 226 6.58 -33.91 -2.84
C ILE A 226 7.04 -34.95 -1.79
N GLY A 227 6.99 -34.61 -0.50
CA GLY A 227 7.44 -35.51 0.58
C GLY A 227 8.97 -35.68 0.64
N SER A 228 9.74 -34.68 0.19
CA SER A 228 11.21 -34.72 0.14
C SER A 228 11.90 -34.20 1.41
N LYS A 229 11.16 -33.56 2.33
CA LYS A 229 11.69 -33.13 3.63
C LYS A 229 11.82 -34.33 4.58
N ASN A 230 13.04 -34.62 5.02
CA ASN A 230 13.38 -35.60 6.06
C ASN A 230 13.15 -35.11 7.51
N THR A 231 12.60 -33.91 7.72
CA THR A 231 12.24 -33.44 9.06
C THR A 231 10.93 -34.08 9.48
N ALA A 232 11.04 -35.00 10.42
CA ALA A 232 9.97 -35.69 11.13
C ALA A 232 8.91 -34.72 11.68
N TYR A 233 7.90 -34.41 10.88
CA TYR A 233 6.55 -34.28 11.39
C TYR A 233 5.99 -35.71 11.53
N GLY A 234 5.16 -35.95 12.53
CA GLY A 234 4.71 -37.30 12.86
C GLY A 234 4.11 -38.01 11.65
N ASN A 235 4.29 -39.33 11.57
CA ASN A 235 3.68 -40.19 10.54
C ASN A 235 2.15 -40.05 10.48
N ASP A 236 1.54 -39.40 11.47
CA ASP A 236 0.11 -39.19 11.64
C ASP A 236 -0.38 -37.79 11.24
N GLU A 237 0.50 -36.84 10.88
CA GLU A 237 0.05 -35.45 10.74
C GLU A 237 -0.54 -35.12 9.36
N TRP A 238 0.02 -35.52 8.19
CA TRP A 238 -0.65 -35.23 6.89
C TRP A 238 -0.34 -36.22 5.73
N PRO A 239 -1.09 -37.32 5.56
CA PRO A 239 -0.87 -38.31 4.49
C PRO A 239 -1.29 -37.85 3.08
N TRP A 240 -1.96 -36.70 2.95
CA TRP A 240 -2.64 -36.28 1.71
C TRP A 240 -1.80 -35.45 0.74
N GLY A 241 -0.61 -34.98 1.13
CA GLY A 241 0.26 -34.19 0.25
C GLY A 241 0.66 -34.95 -1.02
N MET A 242 1.07 -36.21 -0.87
CA MET A 242 1.42 -37.09 -2.00
C MET A 242 0.21 -37.48 -2.85
N ALA A 243 -0.98 -37.60 -2.24
CA ALA A 243 -2.22 -37.85 -2.96
C ALA A 243 -2.59 -36.64 -3.84
N ALA A 244 -2.54 -35.43 -3.26
CA ALA A 244 -2.78 -34.18 -3.97
C ALA A 244 -1.74 -33.94 -5.09
N TYR A 245 -0.47 -34.28 -4.85
CA TYR A 245 0.58 -34.20 -5.88
C TYR A 245 0.32 -35.16 -7.05
N ARG A 246 -0.06 -36.41 -6.77
CA ARG A 246 -0.44 -37.38 -7.82
C ARG A 246 -1.64 -36.91 -8.62
N GLU A 247 -2.66 -36.40 -7.95
CA GLU A 247 -3.84 -35.89 -8.62
C GLU A 247 -3.52 -34.66 -9.49
N LEU A 248 -2.70 -33.74 -8.99
CA LEU A 248 -2.21 -32.60 -9.77
C LEU A 248 -1.49 -33.07 -11.04
N ILE A 249 -0.55 -34.02 -10.94
CA ILE A 249 0.14 -34.58 -12.11
C ILE A 249 -0.85 -35.21 -13.09
N GLN A 250 -1.79 -36.03 -12.61
CA GLN A 250 -2.79 -36.67 -13.47
C GLN A 250 -3.67 -35.64 -14.18
N ARG A 251 -4.04 -34.55 -13.49
CA ARG A 251 -4.81 -33.45 -14.08
C ARG A 251 -4.00 -32.71 -15.15
N LEU A 252 -2.74 -32.41 -14.88
CA LEU A 252 -1.84 -31.80 -15.87
C LEU A 252 -1.67 -32.69 -17.10
N ASP A 253 -1.52 -34.01 -16.92
CA ASP A 253 -1.41 -34.98 -18.00
C ASP A 253 -2.72 -35.07 -18.82
N ARG A 254 -3.88 -35.13 -18.16
CA ARG A 254 -5.21 -35.15 -18.83
C ARG A 254 -5.47 -33.89 -19.64
N ASN A 255 -5.00 -32.74 -19.17
CA ASN A 255 -5.17 -31.45 -19.85
C ASN A 255 -4.07 -31.17 -20.89
N GLY A 256 -3.12 -32.08 -21.10
CA GLY A 256 -2.01 -31.91 -22.05
C GLY A 256 -0.99 -30.84 -21.64
N GLN A 257 -0.93 -30.46 -20.35
CA GLN A 257 -0.08 -29.40 -19.82
C GLN A 257 1.26 -29.97 -19.29
N THR A 258 1.94 -30.75 -20.12
CA THR A 258 3.22 -31.40 -19.77
C THR A 258 4.35 -30.38 -19.51
N ASP A 259 4.22 -29.18 -20.07
CA ASP A 259 5.12 -28.05 -19.83
C ASP A 259 5.09 -27.56 -18.38
N LEU A 260 3.93 -27.60 -17.72
CA LEU A 260 3.76 -27.19 -16.32
C LEU A 260 4.27 -28.27 -15.35
N ARG A 261 4.15 -29.54 -15.73
CA ARG A 261 4.71 -30.66 -14.97
C ARG A 261 6.22 -30.53 -14.78
N SER A 262 6.92 -29.99 -15.79
CA SER A 262 8.36 -29.73 -15.68
C SER A 262 8.70 -28.78 -14.53
N ILE A 263 7.82 -27.84 -14.18
CA ILE A 263 8.01 -26.81 -13.15
C ILE A 263 7.86 -27.41 -11.75
N LEU A 264 7.12 -28.52 -11.59
CA LEU A 264 6.98 -29.20 -10.30
C LEU A 264 8.28 -29.90 -9.85
N HIS A 265 9.28 -30.01 -10.73
CA HIS A 265 10.62 -30.45 -10.33
C HIS A 265 11.38 -29.31 -9.64
N GLU A 266 11.99 -29.63 -8.50
CA GLU A 266 12.71 -28.67 -7.66
C GLU A 266 13.74 -27.84 -8.45
N ASP A 267 14.57 -28.47 -9.29
CA ASP A 267 15.60 -27.79 -10.07
C ASP A 267 15.04 -26.82 -11.10
N ASN A 268 13.85 -27.10 -11.64
CA ASN A 268 13.23 -26.27 -12.68
C ASN A 268 12.45 -25.12 -12.05
N MET A 269 11.78 -25.36 -10.92
CA MET A 269 11.17 -24.30 -10.12
C MET A 269 12.24 -23.32 -9.64
N ALA A 270 13.31 -23.82 -9.01
CA ALA A 270 14.40 -22.99 -8.50
C ALA A 270 14.99 -22.13 -9.60
N ARG A 271 15.35 -22.72 -10.76
CA ARG A 271 15.87 -21.95 -11.89
C ARG A 271 14.91 -20.88 -12.39
N LEU A 272 13.61 -21.20 -12.53
CA LEU A 272 12.62 -20.22 -12.97
C LEU A 272 12.47 -19.05 -11.99
N LEU A 273 12.48 -19.34 -10.69
CA LEU A 273 12.39 -18.32 -9.63
C LEU A 273 13.68 -17.49 -9.52
N ASP A 274 14.84 -18.14 -9.59
CA ASP A 274 16.14 -17.48 -9.53
C ASP A 274 16.35 -16.59 -10.78
N ASP A 275 15.93 -17.01 -11.97
CA ASP A 275 15.97 -16.19 -13.19
C ASP A 275 15.10 -14.93 -13.07
N LEU A 276 13.91 -15.04 -12.45
CA LEU A 276 13.04 -13.90 -12.17
C LEU A 276 13.65 -12.94 -11.15
N LEU A 277 14.28 -13.48 -10.10
CA LEU A 277 14.89 -12.71 -9.04
C LEU A 277 16.18 -12.00 -9.51
N ASP A 278 17.01 -12.68 -10.30
CA ASP A 278 18.20 -12.09 -10.91
C ASP A 278 17.81 -10.89 -11.79
N GLN A 279 16.72 -11.00 -12.55
CA GLN A 279 16.21 -9.87 -13.35
C GLN A 279 15.68 -8.72 -12.49
N ALA A 280 15.04 -9.02 -11.36
CA ALA A 280 14.55 -8.03 -10.41
C ALA A 280 15.65 -7.31 -9.63
N THR A 281 16.83 -7.94 -9.48
CA THR A 281 17.95 -7.43 -8.68
C THR A 281 19.01 -6.71 -9.51
N ILE A 282 18.96 -6.79 -10.85
CA ILE A 282 19.83 -6.00 -11.72
C ILE A 282 19.49 -4.52 -11.55
N ASP A 283 20.39 -3.81 -10.86
CA ASP A 283 20.27 -2.37 -10.59
C ASP A 283 20.17 -1.57 -11.90
N GLY A 284 19.12 -0.74 -11.98
CA GLY A 284 18.97 0.32 -12.98
C GLY A 284 17.92 0.06 -14.06
N SER A 285 17.70 1.09 -14.87
CA SER A 285 16.60 1.14 -15.85
C SER A 285 16.64 0.08 -16.94
N LYS A 286 17.83 -0.41 -17.29
CA LYS A 286 17.98 -1.49 -18.27
C LYS A 286 17.54 -2.84 -17.70
N GLY A 287 17.81 -3.10 -16.42
CA GLY A 287 17.40 -4.34 -15.74
C GLY A 287 15.89 -4.44 -15.63
N LEU A 288 15.25 -3.39 -15.12
CA LEU A 288 13.78 -3.33 -14.99
C LEU A 288 13.07 -3.39 -16.35
N ARG A 289 13.61 -2.76 -17.39
CA ARG A 289 13.05 -2.88 -18.75
C ARG A 289 13.24 -4.28 -19.35
N ALA A 290 14.39 -4.90 -19.13
CA ALA A 290 14.63 -6.27 -19.55
C ALA A 290 13.65 -7.22 -18.84
N MET A 291 13.53 -7.10 -17.52
CA MET A 291 12.55 -7.83 -16.71
C MET A 291 11.12 -7.61 -17.22
N ALA A 292 10.71 -6.37 -17.49
CA ALA A 292 9.38 -6.08 -18.02
C ALA A 292 9.09 -6.79 -19.36
N ALA A 293 10.12 -6.99 -20.19
CA ALA A 293 10.01 -7.70 -21.46
C ALA A 293 10.08 -9.24 -21.32
N SER A 294 10.83 -9.77 -20.36
CA SER A 294 11.08 -11.21 -20.24
C SER A 294 10.28 -11.92 -19.15
N ALA A 295 9.86 -11.24 -18.08
CA ALA A 295 9.23 -11.85 -16.91
C ALA A 295 7.79 -12.34 -17.16
N GLN A 296 7.09 -11.78 -18.16
CA GLN A 296 5.69 -12.17 -18.43
C GLN A 296 5.53 -13.65 -18.76
N VAL A 297 6.46 -14.24 -19.52
CA VAL A 297 6.41 -15.66 -19.91
C VAL A 297 6.55 -16.60 -18.70
N PRO A 298 7.58 -16.49 -17.84
CA PRO A 298 7.67 -17.32 -16.63
C PRO A 298 6.54 -17.06 -15.64
N LEU A 299 6.08 -15.80 -15.48
CA LEU A 299 4.92 -15.49 -14.63
C LEU A 299 3.63 -16.14 -15.15
N GLN A 300 3.39 -16.12 -16.47
CA GLN A 300 2.23 -16.77 -17.08
C GLN A 300 2.27 -18.29 -16.89
N ARG A 301 3.47 -18.91 -16.91
CA ARG A 301 3.61 -20.34 -16.60
C ARG A 301 3.24 -20.65 -15.15
N LEU A 302 3.66 -19.83 -14.20
CA LEU A 302 3.27 -19.96 -12.79
C LEU A 302 1.77 -19.73 -12.57
N GLN A 303 1.20 -18.71 -13.22
CA GLN A 303 -0.24 -18.44 -13.16
C GLN A 303 -1.08 -19.58 -13.75
N ARG A 304 -0.64 -20.15 -14.88
CA ARG A 304 -1.28 -21.34 -15.46
C ARG A 304 -1.22 -22.54 -14.51
N LEU A 305 -0.08 -22.75 -13.84
CA LEU A 305 0.06 -23.80 -12.83
C LEU A 305 -0.89 -23.56 -11.66
N PHE A 306 -0.96 -22.33 -11.15
CA PHE A 306 -1.89 -21.93 -10.10
C PHE A 306 -3.35 -22.23 -10.51
N LEU A 307 -3.79 -21.76 -11.67
CA LEU A 307 -5.17 -21.99 -12.15
C LEU A 307 -5.49 -23.47 -12.39
N ALA A 308 -4.51 -24.27 -12.84
CA ALA A 308 -4.68 -25.71 -13.02
C ALA A 308 -4.83 -26.44 -11.67
N ALA A 309 -4.14 -25.95 -10.63
CA ALA A 309 -4.11 -26.55 -9.31
C ALA A 309 -5.19 -26.03 -8.34
N ASN A 310 -5.67 -24.80 -8.52
CA ASN A 310 -6.68 -24.14 -7.67
C ASN A 310 -8.11 -24.69 -7.86
N ARG A 311 -8.31 -25.69 -8.72
CA ARG A 311 -9.58 -26.41 -8.83
C ARG A 311 -9.65 -27.45 -7.72
N LYS A 312 -10.71 -27.46 -6.89
CA LYS A 312 -10.92 -28.39 -5.75
C LYS A 312 -10.27 -29.76 -5.99
N ILE A 313 -9.23 -30.05 -5.20
CA ILE A 313 -8.57 -31.36 -5.13
C ILE A 313 -9.27 -32.11 -4.00
N GLU A 314 -9.70 -33.35 -4.24
CA GLU A 314 -10.46 -34.13 -3.28
C GLU A 314 -9.64 -35.36 -2.84
N PRO A 315 -9.29 -35.50 -1.54
CA PRO A 315 -9.61 -34.61 -0.43
C PRO A 315 -8.78 -33.31 -0.43
N GLU A 316 -9.29 -32.29 0.24
CA GLU A 316 -8.56 -31.02 0.44
C GLU A 316 -7.28 -31.27 1.25
N ALA A 317 -6.15 -30.82 0.70
CA ALA A 317 -4.82 -31.11 1.26
C ALA A 317 -4.12 -29.79 1.65
N PRO A 318 -3.86 -29.53 2.95
CA PRO A 318 -3.16 -28.32 3.38
C PRO A 318 -1.82 -28.05 2.67
N PRO A 319 -0.99 -29.07 2.32
CA PRO A 319 0.27 -28.84 1.60
C PRO A 319 0.10 -28.20 0.22
N ILE A 320 -0.96 -28.54 -0.52
CA ILE A 320 -1.19 -27.94 -1.84
C ILE A 320 -1.74 -26.53 -1.71
N ALA A 321 -2.61 -26.28 -0.72
CA ALA A 321 -3.07 -24.94 -0.40
C ALA A 321 -1.90 -24.02 -0.03
N ALA A 322 -0.99 -24.47 0.85
CA ALA A 322 0.20 -23.71 1.23
C ALA A 322 1.12 -23.40 0.03
N PHE A 323 1.31 -24.38 -0.87
CA PHE A 323 2.08 -24.19 -2.10
C PHE A 323 1.41 -23.18 -3.04
N LEU A 324 0.08 -23.24 -3.20
CA LEU A 324 -0.66 -22.33 -4.05
C LEU A 324 -0.70 -20.91 -3.47
N SER A 325 -0.86 -20.75 -2.15
CA SER A 325 -0.77 -19.45 -1.48
C SER A 325 0.63 -18.84 -1.63
N ALA A 326 1.69 -19.64 -1.56
CA ALA A 326 3.06 -19.16 -1.78
C ALA A 326 3.28 -18.70 -3.24
N ILE A 327 2.75 -19.44 -4.23
CA ILE A 327 2.77 -19.02 -5.64
C ILE A 327 1.98 -17.73 -5.84
N GLN A 328 0.76 -17.66 -5.30
CA GLN A 328 -0.10 -16.48 -5.42
C GLN A 328 0.62 -15.26 -4.84
N LEU A 329 1.20 -15.39 -3.64
CA LEU A 329 1.97 -14.32 -3.03
C LEU A 329 3.12 -13.86 -3.93
N LEU A 330 3.89 -14.78 -4.54
CA LEU A 330 4.91 -14.35 -5.50
C LEU A 330 4.29 -13.63 -6.71
N LEU A 331 3.22 -14.17 -7.30
CA LEU A 331 2.54 -13.55 -8.44
C LEU A 331 2.07 -12.13 -8.11
N ASP A 332 1.51 -11.91 -6.91
CA ASP A 332 1.05 -10.60 -6.43
C ASP A 332 2.19 -9.56 -6.37
N ALA A 333 3.45 -10.00 -6.15
CA ALA A 333 4.60 -9.11 -6.20
C ALA A 333 4.87 -8.56 -7.62
N PHE A 334 4.47 -9.29 -8.65
CA PHE A 334 4.68 -8.96 -10.06
C PHE A 334 3.39 -8.52 -10.78
N VAL A 335 2.23 -8.58 -10.11
CA VAL A 335 0.99 -7.99 -10.64
C VAL A 335 1.32 -6.56 -11.01
N MET A 336 1.04 -6.22 -12.28
CA MET A 336 1.24 -4.89 -12.82
C MET A 336 0.41 -3.92 -11.97
N GLY A 337 1.05 -3.33 -10.97
CA GLY A 337 0.45 -2.29 -10.17
C GLY A 337 0.33 -1.08 -11.07
N ASP A 338 -0.88 -0.85 -11.60
CA ASP A 338 -1.31 0.42 -12.17
C ASP A 338 -0.98 1.61 -11.24
N SER A 339 -0.76 1.32 -9.96
CA SER A 339 -0.45 2.29 -8.94
C SER A 339 0.84 3.07 -9.17
N ALA A 340 1.91 2.37 -9.52
CA ALA A 340 3.20 3.00 -9.76
C ALA A 340 3.27 3.68 -11.14
N SER A 341 2.55 3.17 -12.14
CA SER A 341 2.49 3.81 -13.45
C SER A 341 1.71 5.13 -13.40
N ARG A 342 0.65 5.21 -12.59
CA ARG A 342 -0.13 6.45 -12.34
C ARG A 342 0.72 7.57 -11.73
N LEU A 343 1.66 7.25 -10.85
CA LEU A 343 2.60 8.22 -10.27
C LEU A 343 3.45 8.94 -11.33
N ILE A 344 3.79 8.24 -12.43
CA ILE A 344 4.57 8.85 -13.52
C ILE A 344 3.78 9.98 -14.18
N TYR A 345 2.46 9.80 -14.38
CA TYR A 345 1.59 10.83 -14.95
C TYR A 345 1.45 12.06 -14.04
N ILE A 346 1.60 11.90 -12.72
CA ILE A 346 1.59 13.03 -11.78
C ILE A 346 2.89 13.83 -11.88
N SER A 347 4.02 13.14 -12.00
CA SER A 347 5.36 13.77 -12.03
C SER A 347 5.73 14.44 -13.35
N ARG A 348 5.00 14.17 -14.44
CA ARG A 348 5.36 14.62 -15.79
C ARG A 348 4.34 15.62 -16.33
N PRO A 349 4.77 16.73 -16.96
CA PRO A 349 3.87 17.64 -17.64
C PRO A 349 3.03 16.92 -18.70
N SER A 350 1.74 17.24 -18.77
CA SER A 350 0.79 16.56 -19.67
C SER A 350 1.10 16.72 -21.16
N ILE A 351 1.86 17.75 -21.53
CA ILE A 351 2.38 17.94 -22.89
C ILE A 351 3.31 16.80 -23.35
N LEU A 352 3.82 15.97 -22.44
CA LEU A 352 4.67 14.82 -22.75
C LEU A 352 3.89 13.53 -23.07
N PHE A 353 2.56 13.52 -22.94
CA PHE A 353 1.72 12.31 -23.09
C PHE A 353 1.34 11.95 -24.55
N TYR A 354 2.17 12.31 -25.52
CA TYR A 354 1.88 12.09 -26.95
C TYR A 354 2.36 10.72 -27.49
N GLY A 355 2.60 9.74 -26.61
CA GLY A 355 2.89 8.35 -27.00
C GLY A 355 4.37 8.00 -27.18
N LEU A 356 5.29 8.95 -27.04
CA LEU A 356 6.73 8.67 -27.08
C LEU A 356 7.23 8.18 -25.70
N TYR A 357 8.19 7.25 -25.72
CA TYR A 357 8.79 6.62 -24.53
C TYR A 357 7.86 5.76 -23.65
N GLY A 358 6.80 5.20 -24.23
CA GLY A 358 5.91 4.25 -23.53
C GLY A 358 4.93 4.92 -22.55
N LEU A 359 4.78 6.24 -22.62
CA LEU A 359 3.70 6.99 -21.98
C LEU A 359 2.64 7.32 -23.04
N SER A 360 1.51 6.61 -22.99
CA SER A 360 0.34 6.91 -23.82
C SER A 360 -0.48 8.04 -23.20
N THR A 361 -1.48 8.52 -23.93
CA THR A 361 -2.51 9.38 -23.35
C THR A 361 -3.13 8.68 -22.13
N PRO A 362 -3.30 9.37 -20.99
CA PRO A 362 -3.99 8.80 -19.84
C PRO A 362 -5.42 8.44 -20.22
N GLN A 363 -5.85 7.22 -19.89
CA GLN A 363 -7.20 6.70 -20.17
C GLN A 363 -7.86 6.20 -18.88
N GLY A 364 -9.18 6.11 -18.88
CA GLY A 364 -9.96 5.54 -17.78
C GLY A 364 -9.67 6.20 -16.43
N ASP A 365 -9.29 5.39 -15.44
CA ASP A 365 -8.99 5.82 -14.07
C ASP A 365 -7.85 6.84 -13.97
N THR A 366 -6.85 6.73 -14.84
CA THR A 366 -5.71 7.67 -14.83
C THR A 366 -6.16 9.06 -15.24
N GLN A 367 -7.09 9.17 -16.20
CA GLN A 367 -7.66 10.45 -16.62
C GLN A 367 -8.52 11.06 -15.51
N VAL A 368 -9.37 10.23 -14.87
CA VAL A 368 -10.19 10.66 -13.73
C VAL A 368 -9.30 11.19 -12.59
N MET A 369 -8.24 10.46 -12.24
CA MET A 369 -7.27 10.87 -11.23
C MET A 369 -6.61 12.22 -11.55
N LEU A 370 -6.14 12.43 -12.78
CA LEU A 370 -5.53 13.69 -13.18
C LEU A 370 -6.53 14.86 -13.12
N GLU A 371 -7.78 14.62 -13.54
CA GLU A 371 -8.81 15.65 -13.41
C GLU A 371 -9.14 15.95 -11.94
N LEU A 372 -9.19 14.94 -11.07
CA LEU A 372 -9.39 15.13 -9.63
C LEU A 372 -8.26 15.96 -9.01
N ILE A 373 -7.00 15.72 -9.37
CA ILE A 373 -5.86 16.54 -8.90
C ILE A 373 -6.05 18.00 -9.32
N GLN A 374 -6.48 18.26 -10.56
CA GLN A 374 -6.78 19.61 -11.02
C GLN A 374 -7.93 20.24 -10.21
N ARG A 375 -9.05 19.52 -10.03
CA ARG A 375 -10.21 20.03 -9.27
C ARG A 375 -9.87 20.27 -7.80
N ARG A 376 -9.02 19.43 -7.21
CA ARG A 376 -8.49 19.59 -5.85
C ARG A 376 -7.69 20.89 -5.73
N GLY A 377 -6.82 21.19 -6.69
CA GLY A 377 -6.07 22.45 -6.73
C GLY A 377 -6.97 23.68 -6.88
N GLU A 378 -7.95 23.61 -7.81
CA GLU A 378 -8.97 24.65 -7.98
C GLU A 378 -9.79 24.87 -6.69
N LEU A 379 -10.19 23.79 -6.02
CA LEU A 379 -10.95 23.85 -4.77
C LEU A 379 -10.13 24.50 -3.66
N ALA A 380 -8.90 24.06 -3.42
CA ALA A 380 -8.05 24.60 -2.37
C ALA A 380 -7.87 26.12 -2.51
N ALA A 381 -7.55 26.60 -3.72
CA ALA A 381 -7.40 28.03 -4.00
C ALA A 381 -8.69 28.82 -3.73
N ARG A 382 -9.87 28.27 -4.04
CA ARG A 382 -11.15 28.94 -3.79
C ARG A 382 -11.54 28.91 -2.31
N LEU A 383 -11.28 27.81 -1.62
CA LEU A 383 -11.51 27.71 -0.19
C LEU A 383 -10.64 28.70 0.57
N ASP A 384 -9.42 28.95 0.13
CA ASP A 384 -8.55 29.93 0.77
C ASP A 384 -9.08 31.37 0.61
N CYS A 385 -9.75 31.70 -0.50
CA CYS A 385 -10.43 32.99 -0.70
C CYS A 385 -11.72 33.15 0.12
N LEU A 386 -12.41 32.06 0.46
CA LEU A 386 -13.67 32.08 1.23
C LEU A 386 -13.44 32.60 2.67
N LEU A 387 -12.19 32.60 3.13
CA LEU A 387 -11.81 32.70 4.54
C LEU A 387 -11.39 34.10 5.00
N ASP A 388 -11.26 35.05 4.08
CA ASP A 388 -10.98 36.46 4.40
C ASP A 388 -12.23 37.23 4.86
N CYS A 389 -13.41 36.59 4.86
CA CYS A 389 -14.69 37.25 5.11
C CYS A 389 -15.50 36.57 6.24
N ASP A 390 -15.83 37.38 7.26
CA ASP A 390 -16.85 37.22 8.31
C ASP A 390 -16.99 35.91 9.12
N CYS A 391 -17.14 36.09 10.43
CA CYS A 391 -17.28 35.05 11.45
C CYS A 391 -18.70 34.47 11.59
N ASP A 392 -19.53 34.47 10.55
CA ASP A 392 -20.89 33.92 10.65
C ASP A 392 -20.86 32.40 10.86
N GLN A 393 -21.82 31.86 11.63
CA GLN A 393 -21.94 30.42 11.88
C GLN A 393 -22.13 29.61 10.59
N ASN A 394 -22.83 30.17 9.60
CA ASN A 394 -23.03 29.52 8.32
C ASN A 394 -21.70 29.42 7.53
N THR A 395 -20.87 30.46 7.57
CA THR A 395 -19.55 30.48 6.94
C THR A 395 -18.61 29.46 7.59
N ILE A 396 -18.63 29.33 8.93
CA ILE A 396 -17.82 28.33 9.64
C ILE A 396 -18.28 26.90 9.32
N ASN A 397 -19.59 26.65 9.28
CA ASN A 397 -20.13 25.35 8.87
C ASN A 397 -19.70 25.00 7.44
N ALA A 398 -19.83 25.96 6.51
CA ALA A 398 -19.40 25.80 5.13
C ALA A 398 -17.89 25.52 5.03
N GLN A 399 -17.07 26.22 5.82
CA GLN A 399 -15.62 25.98 5.91
C GLN A 399 -15.32 24.57 6.40
N ILE A 400 -15.90 24.13 7.52
CA ILE A 400 -15.63 22.82 8.12
C ILE A 400 -15.97 21.68 7.16
N LEU A 401 -17.13 21.78 6.49
CA LEU A 401 -17.59 20.80 5.50
C LEU A 401 -16.73 20.81 4.24
N SER A 402 -16.36 21.99 3.74
CA SER A 402 -15.50 22.10 2.55
C SER A 402 -14.08 21.61 2.79
N ASP A 403 -13.53 21.88 3.97
CA ASP A 403 -12.21 21.40 4.39
C ASP A 403 -12.21 19.88 4.57
N LYS A 404 -13.34 19.31 5.01
CA LYS A 404 -13.53 17.86 5.03
C LYS A 404 -13.61 17.31 3.61
N ALA A 405 -14.38 17.93 2.72
CA ALA A 405 -14.47 17.49 1.33
C ALA A 405 -13.09 17.55 0.62
N LEU A 406 -12.27 18.57 0.89
CA LEU A 406 -10.90 18.65 0.39
C LEU A 406 -10.04 17.47 0.88
N TYR A 407 -10.12 17.16 2.17
CA TYR A 407 -9.45 16.00 2.77
C TYR A 407 -9.93 14.66 2.17
N ASP A 408 -11.24 14.54 1.91
CA ASP A 408 -11.83 13.34 1.30
C ASP A 408 -11.38 13.16 -0.16
N ILE A 409 -11.34 14.25 -0.95
CA ILE A 409 -10.80 14.24 -2.32
C ILE A 409 -9.33 13.81 -2.32
N ASP A 410 -8.57 14.28 -1.35
CA ASP A 410 -7.18 13.90 -1.17
C ASP A 410 -7.02 12.40 -0.92
N HIS A 411 -7.88 11.82 -0.08
CA HIS A 411 -7.92 10.37 0.17
C HIS A 411 -8.35 9.59 -1.08
N VAL A 412 -9.33 10.10 -1.84
CA VAL A 412 -9.72 9.53 -3.13
C VAL A 412 -8.54 9.50 -4.10
N ILE A 413 -7.76 10.58 -4.20
CA ILE A 413 -6.57 10.61 -5.07
C ILE A 413 -5.60 9.49 -4.67
N ASP A 414 -5.34 9.29 -3.37
CA ASP A 414 -4.46 8.20 -2.92
C ASP A 414 -5.05 6.82 -3.25
N LEU A 415 -6.37 6.65 -3.14
CA LEU A 415 -7.05 5.40 -3.53
C LEU A 415 -6.94 5.12 -5.02
N PHE A 416 -7.08 6.15 -5.87
CA PHE A 416 -6.84 6.00 -7.31
C PHE A 416 -5.37 5.73 -7.62
N ILE A 417 -4.44 6.27 -6.83
CA ILE A 417 -3.02 5.98 -7.02
C ILE A 417 -2.68 4.58 -6.52
N GLN A 418 -3.23 4.05 -5.44
CA GLN A 418 -2.80 2.74 -4.90
C GLN A 418 -3.66 1.57 -5.35
N GLY A 419 -4.90 1.85 -5.72
CA GLY A 419 -5.94 0.84 -5.78
C GLY A 419 -5.71 -0.23 -6.85
N GLN A 420 -6.01 -1.47 -6.46
CA GLN A 420 -5.99 -2.64 -7.34
C GLN A 420 -7.39 -2.93 -7.89
N GLN A 421 -7.46 -3.63 -9.02
CA GLN A 421 -8.72 -4.14 -9.55
C GLN A 421 -9.10 -5.41 -8.79
N VAL A 422 -10.31 -5.45 -8.21
CA VAL A 422 -10.92 -6.64 -7.62
C VAL A 422 -12.13 -6.99 -8.49
N ASP A 423 -12.19 -8.21 -9.04
CA ASP A 423 -13.38 -8.74 -9.73
C ASP A 423 -14.02 -7.82 -10.80
N GLY A 424 -13.21 -7.09 -11.56
CA GLY A 424 -13.66 -6.27 -12.69
C GLY A 424 -14.17 -4.87 -12.36
N ILE A 425 -14.51 -4.57 -11.09
CA ILE A 425 -14.78 -3.19 -10.62
C ILE A 425 -13.75 -2.83 -9.56
N PRO A 426 -12.89 -1.84 -9.80
CA PRO A 426 -11.86 -1.50 -8.83
C PRO A 426 -12.43 -1.07 -7.47
N GLU A 427 -12.01 -1.74 -6.40
CA GLU A 427 -12.46 -1.49 -5.02
C GLU A 427 -12.31 -0.01 -4.62
N TYR A 428 -11.23 0.63 -5.09
CA TYR A 428 -10.99 2.05 -4.87
C TYR A 428 -12.08 2.96 -5.44
N ARG A 429 -12.73 2.58 -6.55
CA ARG A 429 -13.89 3.32 -7.09
C ARG A 429 -15.10 3.19 -6.17
N MET A 430 -15.32 2.02 -5.58
CA MET A 430 -16.43 1.80 -4.64
C MET A 430 -16.24 2.64 -3.37
N ARG A 431 -15.02 2.68 -2.83
CA ARG A 431 -14.68 3.57 -1.70
C ARG A 431 -14.82 5.05 -2.10
N ALA A 432 -14.34 5.43 -3.28
CA ALA A 432 -14.45 6.79 -3.80
C ALA A 432 -15.92 7.23 -4.00
N PHE A 433 -16.80 6.31 -4.37
CA PHE A 433 -18.23 6.55 -4.45
C PHE A 433 -18.84 6.91 -3.08
N GLY A 434 -18.35 6.32 -1.99
CA GLY A 434 -18.73 6.73 -0.62
C GLY A 434 -18.43 8.21 -0.37
N TYR A 435 -17.22 8.66 -0.70
CA TYR A 435 -16.84 10.07 -0.56
C TYR A 435 -17.60 11.00 -1.52
N ALA A 436 -17.95 10.52 -2.72
CA ALA A 436 -18.81 11.26 -3.64
C ALA A 436 -20.20 11.53 -3.02
N ASN A 437 -20.77 10.56 -2.29
CA ASN A 437 -22.04 10.72 -1.60
C ASN A 437 -21.95 11.77 -0.48
N PHE A 438 -20.85 11.83 0.25
CA PHE A 438 -20.62 12.90 1.23
C PHE A 438 -20.66 14.29 0.58
N ILE A 439 -19.93 14.49 -0.52
CA ILE A 439 -19.93 15.76 -1.27
C ILE A 439 -21.31 16.06 -1.89
N TYR A 440 -22.02 15.03 -2.37
CA TYR A 440 -23.36 15.16 -2.90
C TYR A 440 -24.37 15.63 -1.85
N VAL A 441 -24.29 15.14 -0.61
CA VAL A 441 -25.15 15.60 0.49
C VAL A 441 -24.84 17.06 0.83
N ILE A 442 -23.56 17.45 0.83
CA ILE A 442 -23.14 18.84 1.04
C ILE A 442 -23.75 19.77 -0.02
N LEU A 443 -23.68 19.37 -1.29
CA LEU A 443 -24.19 20.15 -2.44
C LEU A 443 -25.70 20.34 -2.41
N ASN A 444 -26.45 19.27 -2.13
CA ASN A 444 -27.90 19.31 -2.24
C ASN A 444 -28.60 19.88 -1.01
N ASN A 445 -27.82 20.27 0.02
CA ASN A 445 -28.22 21.00 1.23
C ASN A 445 -29.69 20.82 1.62
N ASN A 446 -30.13 19.56 1.68
CA ASN A 446 -31.54 19.28 1.75
C ASN A 446 -31.90 19.31 3.24
N HIS A 447 -32.16 20.52 3.76
CA HIS A 447 -32.39 20.83 5.18
C HIS A 447 -33.42 19.91 5.86
N ASN A 448 -34.29 19.27 5.09
CA ASN A 448 -35.28 18.31 5.57
C ASN A 448 -34.68 16.97 6.05
N TYR A 449 -33.41 16.70 5.75
CA TYR A 449 -32.76 15.40 6.03
C TYR A 449 -31.57 15.48 6.98
N VAL A 450 -31.10 16.67 7.34
CA VAL A 450 -30.07 16.82 8.38
C VAL A 450 -30.79 16.87 9.73
N PRO A 451 -30.63 15.86 10.60
CA PRO A 451 -31.27 15.87 11.91
C PRO A 451 -30.89 17.14 12.67
N GLN A 452 -31.85 17.66 13.45
CA GLN A 452 -31.61 18.81 14.32
C GLN A 452 -30.43 18.52 15.25
N ILE A 453 -29.43 19.39 15.23
CA ILE A 453 -28.24 19.24 16.05
C ILE A 453 -28.48 19.90 17.39
N LEU A 454 -28.23 19.19 18.48
CA LEU A 454 -28.27 19.78 19.82
C LEU A 454 -26.99 20.58 20.08
N ASN A 455 -27.14 21.85 20.45
CA ASN A 455 -26.04 22.69 20.93
C ASN A 455 -25.64 22.30 22.38
N ASP A 456 -24.71 23.05 22.97
CA ASP A 456 -24.27 22.82 24.36
C ASP A 456 -25.36 23.12 25.39
N GLU A 457 -26.37 23.90 25.03
CA GLU A 457 -27.51 24.30 25.87
C GLU A 457 -28.70 23.34 25.73
N GLY A 458 -28.64 22.39 24.79
CA GLY A 458 -29.71 21.42 24.50
C GLY A 458 -30.76 21.91 23.50
N ASP A 459 -30.55 23.07 22.87
CA ASP A 459 -31.44 23.58 21.82
C ASP A 459 -31.15 22.92 20.48
N SER A 460 -32.22 22.66 19.72
CA SER A 460 -32.12 22.19 18.35
C SER A 460 -31.73 23.32 17.41
N ILE A 461 -30.60 23.14 16.74
CA ILE A 461 -30.12 24.01 15.67
C ILE A 461 -30.26 23.26 14.34
N THR A 462 -30.86 23.91 13.35
CA THR A 462 -30.77 23.48 11.96
C THR A 462 -29.50 24.07 11.37
N PRO A 463 -28.46 23.26 11.10
CA PRO A 463 -27.26 23.77 10.45
C PRO A 463 -27.63 24.27 9.04
N ASN A 464 -27.26 25.50 8.75
CA ASN A 464 -27.26 26.05 7.40
C ASN A 464 -25.81 26.31 6.95
N TRP A 465 -25.58 26.20 5.66
CA TRP A 465 -24.35 26.54 4.98
C TRP A 465 -24.68 26.91 3.53
N GLU A 466 -23.98 27.91 3.01
CA GLU A 466 -24.09 28.29 1.60
C GLU A 466 -22.69 28.36 1.01
N PHE A 467 -22.54 27.84 -0.21
CA PHE A 467 -21.31 27.93 -0.96
C PHE A 467 -21.44 28.91 -2.09
N GLY A 468 -20.34 29.59 -2.41
CA GLY A 468 -20.24 30.33 -3.67
C GLY A 468 -20.44 29.40 -4.86
N TRP A 469 -21.03 29.93 -5.94
CA TRP A 469 -21.32 29.19 -7.17
C TRP A 469 -20.09 28.47 -7.77
N GLU A 470 -18.89 29.02 -7.59
CA GLU A 470 -17.63 28.41 -8.05
C GLU A 470 -17.31 27.11 -7.30
N ILE A 471 -17.50 27.09 -5.97
CA ILE A 471 -17.28 25.91 -5.13
C ILE A 471 -18.30 24.83 -5.48
N ASN A 472 -19.58 25.20 -5.63
CA ASN A 472 -20.63 24.27 -6.06
C ASN A 472 -20.29 23.62 -7.40
N ARG A 473 -19.84 24.41 -8.38
CA ARG A 473 -19.44 23.89 -9.70
C ARG A 473 -18.26 22.91 -9.60
N ILE A 474 -17.31 23.15 -8.70
CA ILE A 474 -16.19 22.23 -8.50
C ILE A 474 -16.69 20.93 -7.86
N PHE A 475 -17.51 21.01 -6.82
CA PHE A 475 -18.11 19.83 -6.19
C PHE A 475 -18.97 19.02 -7.17
N GLU A 476 -19.80 19.66 -8.01
CA GLU A 476 -20.59 18.97 -9.03
C GLU A 476 -19.71 18.15 -9.98
N LYS A 477 -18.58 18.72 -10.40
CA LYS A 477 -17.61 18.01 -11.25
C LYS A 477 -16.96 16.85 -10.51
N VAL A 478 -16.54 17.05 -9.26
CA VAL A 478 -15.95 15.98 -8.44
C VAL A 478 -16.94 14.83 -8.24
N VAL A 479 -18.18 15.14 -7.86
CA VAL A 479 -19.25 14.13 -7.73
C VAL A 479 -19.43 13.39 -9.04
N LYS A 480 -19.54 14.10 -10.17
CA LYS A 480 -19.69 13.47 -11.49
C LYS A 480 -18.52 12.54 -11.86
N LEU A 481 -17.29 12.89 -11.49
CA LEU A 481 -16.10 12.08 -11.75
C LEU A 481 -16.06 10.79 -10.92
N LEU A 482 -16.63 10.82 -9.72
CA LEU A 482 -16.61 9.72 -8.76
C LEU A 482 -17.92 8.91 -8.73
N TRP A 483 -18.94 9.38 -9.44
CA TRP A 483 -20.25 8.73 -9.46
C TRP A 483 -20.18 7.42 -10.24
N ILE A 484 -20.79 6.37 -9.68
CA ILE A 484 -21.00 5.10 -10.37
C ILE A 484 -22.46 5.09 -10.83
N ASP A 485 -22.70 5.14 -12.15
CA ASP A 485 -24.05 5.00 -12.67
C ASP A 485 -24.51 3.54 -12.56
N ARG A 486 -25.73 3.32 -12.04
CA ARG A 486 -26.34 1.99 -12.00
C ARG A 486 -26.58 1.43 -13.41
N ASN A 487 -26.69 2.31 -14.41
CA ASN A 487 -26.85 1.91 -15.80
C ASN A 487 -25.57 1.32 -16.41
N ASP A 488 -24.41 1.55 -15.79
CA ASP A 488 -23.11 1.00 -16.23
C ASP A 488 -22.87 -0.44 -15.73
N LEU A 489 -23.83 -1.04 -15.02
CA LEU A 489 -23.74 -2.39 -14.45
C LEU A 489 -24.65 -3.36 -15.21
N ASP A 490 -24.11 -4.50 -15.66
CA ASP A 490 -24.86 -5.55 -16.36
C ASP A 490 -26.00 -6.13 -15.50
N ALA A 491 -27.18 -6.33 -16.10
CA ALA A 491 -28.45 -6.61 -15.41
C ALA A 491 -28.46 -7.87 -14.50
N GLU A 492 -27.67 -8.91 -14.81
CA GLU A 492 -27.59 -10.16 -14.03
C GLU A 492 -26.63 -10.09 -12.83
N SER A 493 -25.66 -9.17 -12.83
CA SER A 493 -24.68 -9.01 -11.76
C SER A 493 -25.00 -7.85 -10.80
N VAL A 494 -26.05 -7.08 -11.09
CA VAL A 494 -26.47 -5.89 -10.31
C VAL A 494 -26.75 -6.19 -8.84
N SER A 495 -27.35 -7.33 -8.48
CA SER A 495 -27.75 -7.56 -7.07
C SER A 495 -26.55 -7.80 -6.15
N LEU A 496 -25.59 -8.63 -6.57
CA LEU A 496 -24.36 -8.91 -5.81
C LEU A 496 -23.42 -7.70 -5.84
N ILE A 497 -23.19 -7.13 -7.01
CA ILE A 497 -22.31 -5.96 -7.18
C ILE A 497 -22.85 -4.75 -6.43
N SER A 498 -24.16 -4.49 -6.48
CA SER A 498 -24.76 -3.38 -5.71
C SER A 498 -24.65 -3.59 -4.21
N THR A 499 -24.62 -4.83 -3.73
CA THR A 499 -24.45 -5.12 -2.30
C THR A 499 -23.01 -4.84 -1.90
N ILE A 500 -22.03 -5.31 -2.67
CA ILE A 500 -20.59 -5.06 -2.43
C ILE A 500 -20.28 -3.56 -2.48
N ILE A 501 -20.79 -2.84 -3.49
CA ILE A 501 -20.60 -1.39 -3.60
C ILE A 501 -21.16 -0.69 -2.35
N ARG A 502 -22.36 -1.07 -1.91
CA ARG A 502 -22.99 -0.48 -0.71
C ARG A 502 -22.18 -0.75 0.55
N THR A 503 -21.73 -1.98 0.77
CA THR A 503 -20.94 -2.34 1.96
C THR A 503 -19.61 -1.60 1.96
N THR A 504 -18.85 -1.65 0.86
CA THR A 504 -17.52 -1.02 0.78
C THR A 504 -17.59 0.51 0.86
N ALA A 505 -18.58 1.14 0.23
CA ALA A 505 -18.78 2.59 0.33
C ALA A 505 -19.19 3.02 1.74
N THR A 506 -20.03 2.23 2.42
CA THR A 506 -20.44 2.49 3.81
C THR A 506 -19.28 2.29 4.78
N GLU A 507 -18.47 1.24 4.60
CA GLU A 507 -17.25 1.01 5.38
C GLU A 507 -16.26 2.18 5.27
N ALA A 508 -16.05 2.72 4.07
CA ALA A 508 -15.18 3.87 3.86
C ALA A 508 -15.66 5.11 4.63
N LEU A 509 -16.98 5.34 4.67
CA LEU A 509 -17.58 6.43 5.44
C LEU A 509 -17.54 6.17 6.95
N CYS A 510 -17.72 4.92 7.40
CA CYS A 510 -17.58 4.56 8.82
C CYS A 510 -16.15 4.80 9.31
N GLN A 511 -15.13 4.44 8.53
CA GLN A 511 -13.73 4.67 8.89
C GLN A 511 -13.43 6.17 9.09
N GLN A 512 -14.01 7.03 8.27
CA GLN A 512 -13.90 8.47 8.45
C GLN A 512 -14.62 8.99 9.69
N LEU A 513 -15.78 8.41 10.01
CA LEU A 513 -16.51 8.78 11.21
C LEU A 513 -15.70 8.46 12.46
N LEU A 514 -15.05 7.29 12.47
CA LEU A 514 -14.18 6.85 13.56
C LEU A 514 -12.93 7.74 13.69
N SER A 515 -12.31 8.15 12.58
CA SER A 515 -11.17 9.06 12.65
C SER A 515 -11.56 10.43 13.19
N GLU A 516 -12.67 11.01 12.70
CA GLU A 516 -13.19 12.30 13.20
C GLU A 516 -13.58 12.22 14.69
N ASP A 517 -14.17 11.10 15.16
CA ASP A 517 -14.49 10.90 16.58
C ASP A 517 -13.22 10.85 17.44
N SER A 518 -12.16 10.17 16.97
CA SER A 518 -10.87 10.09 17.66
C SER A 518 -10.22 11.48 17.84
N TRP A 519 -10.45 12.39 16.90
CA TRP A 519 -9.90 13.74 16.91
C TRP A 519 -10.66 14.71 17.81
N ARG A 520 -11.90 14.42 18.20
CA ARG A 520 -12.75 15.31 19.02
C ARG A 520 -12.06 15.79 20.29
N ARG A 521 -11.39 14.87 20.98
CA ARG A 521 -10.66 15.21 22.22
C ARG A 521 -9.48 16.14 21.94
N LEU A 522 -8.75 15.89 20.87
CA LEU A 522 -7.60 16.70 20.47
C LEU A 522 -8.04 18.11 20.06
N VAL A 523 -9.07 18.23 19.22
CA VAL A 523 -9.63 19.51 18.78
C VAL A 523 -10.11 20.34 19.98
N ARG A 524 -10.75 19.70 20.97
CA ARG A 524 -11.18 20.38 22.20
C ARG A 524 -10.03 20.94 23.03
N ILE A 525 -8.87 20.28 23.03
CA ILE A 525 -7.67 20.76 23.74
C ILE A 525 -7.02 21.91 22.95
N MET A 526 -6.97 21.79 21.63
CA MET A 526 -6.23 22.70 20.74
C MET A 526 -6.98 23.97 20.35
N ALA A 527 -8.30 24.04 20.57
CA ALA A 527 -9.13 25.21 20.28
C ALA A 527 -9.49 25.95 21.58
N PRO A 528 -8.65 26.88 22.08
CA PRO A 528 -8.80 27.47 23.41
C PRO A 528 -10.00 28.43 23.59
N SER A 529 -10.90 28.68 22.62
CA SER A 529 -12.09 29.52 22.88
C SER A 529 -13.23 29.57 21.84
N CYS A 530 -14.41 29.98 22.36
CA CYS A 530 -15.67 30.53 21.82
C CYS A 530 -16.76 29.67 21.17
N ARG A 531 -16.51 28.54 20.49
CA ARG A 531 -17.59 27.74 19.88
C ARG A 531 -17.49 26.26 20.18
N SER A 532 -18.64 25.62 20.35
CA SER A 532 -18.73 24.21 20.72
C SER A 532 -18.16 23.30 19.63
N PRO A 533 -17.05 22.57 19.88
CA PRO A 533 -16.57 21.52 18.99
C PRO A 533 -17.62 20.42 18.77
N LYS A 534 -18.57 20.30 19.70
CA LYS A 534 -19.67 19.33 19.63
C LYS A 534 -20.60 19.62 18.45
N VAL A 535 -20.93 20.89 18.19
CA VAL A 535 -21.83 21.28 17.08
C VAL A 535 -21.19 20.94 15.74
N ALA A 536 -19.91 21.26 15.56
CA ALA A 536 -19.17 20.93 14.34
C ALA A 536 -19.02 19.42 14.12
N ALA A 537 -18.75 18.68 15.19
CA ALA A 537 -18.60 17.23 15.10
C ALA A 537 -19.95 16.53 14.83
N ASN A 538 -21.04 17.03 15.41
CA ASN A 538 -22.39 16.54 15.13
C ASN A 538 -22.82 16.87 13.68
N LEU A 539 -22.38 18.01 13.13
CA LEU A 539 -22.63 18.37 11.74
C LEU A 539 -21.98 17.37 10.78
N ILE A 540 -20.71 17.04 11.01
CA ILE A 540 -20.01 16.03 10.21
C ILE A 540 -20.72 14.66 10.32
N GLU A 541 -21.08 14.25 11.54
CA GLU A 541 -21.81 13.00 11.78
C GLU A 541 -23.14 12.96 11.03
N ALA A 542 -23.91 14.04 11.07
CA ALA A 542 -25.19 14.13 10.40
C ALA A 542 -25.04 14.03 8.87
N VAL A 543 -24.05 14.72 8.29
CA VAL A 543 -23.78 14.66 6.83
C VAL A 543 -23.28 13.27 6.42
N VAL A 544 -22.39 12.65 7.19
CA VAL A 544 -21.90 11.29 6.92
C VAL A 544 -23.02 10.27 7.02
N GLY A 545 -23.84 10.33 8.07
CA GLY A 545 -24.99 9.45 8.25
C GLY A 545 -26.01 9.59 7.12
N GLN A 546 -26.25 10.82 6.66
CA GLN A 546 -27.12 11.05 5.50
C GLN A 546 -26.49 10.53 4.20
N ALA A 547 -25.17 10.62 4.03
CA ALA A 547 -24.47 10.04 2.89
C ALA A 547 -24.60 8.50 2.87
N MET A 548 -24.49 7.84 4.03
CA MET A 548 -24.76 6.40 4.16
C MET A 548 -26.20 6.06 3.78
N ARG A 549 -27.17 6.86 4.20
CA ARG A 549 -28.58 6.68 3.84
C ARG A 549 -28.83 6.84 2.33
N GLN A 550 -28.10 7.72 1.65
CA GLN A 550 -28.19 7.83 0.18
C GLN A 550 -27.65 6.58 -0.53
N ILE A 551 -26.64 5.94 0.05
CA ILE A 551 -26.07 4.69 -0.47
C ILE A 551 -27.04 3.53 -0.23
N ASP A 552 -27.63 3.45 0.96
CA ASP A 552 -28.63 2.45 1.32
C ASP A 552 -29.80 3.06 2.11
N ASN A 553 -30.94 3.15 1.43
CA ASN A 553 -32.18 3.71 2.00
C ASN A 553 -32.73 2.92 3.20
N SER A 554 -32.29 1.68 3.41
CA SER A 554 -32.69 0.87 4.57
C SER A 554 -31.95 1.27 5.86
N ILE A 555 -30.87 2.03 5.74
CA ILE A 555 -30.08 2.48 6.89
C ILE A 555 -30.82 3.58 7.65
N VAL A 556 -31.06 3.33 8.94
CA VAL A 556 -31.43 4.36 9.91
C VAL A 556 -30.15 5.05 10.37
N VAL A 557 -30.07 6.38 10.26
CA VAL A 557 -28.84 7.15 10.48
C VAL A 557 -28.25 6.93 11.89
N GLU A 558 -29.10 6.92 12.91
CA GLU A 558 -28.70 6.71 14.31
C GLU A 558 -28.09 5.32 14.52
N ASP A 559 -28.72 4.29 13.96
CA ASP A 559 -28.22 2.91 14.00
C ASP A 559 -26.92 2.76 13.20
N ALA A 560 -26.79 3.44 12.06
CA ALA A 560 -25.58 3.43 11.25
C ALA A 560 -24.38 3.97 12.02
N ILE A 561 -24.55 5.14 12.64
CA ILE A 561 -23.52 5.80 13.46
C ILE A 561 -23.16 4.91 14.65
N PHE A 562 -24.16 4.33 15.31
CA PHE A 562 -23.95 3.38 16.42
C PHE A 562 -23.18 2.13 15.96
N ASN A 563 -23.54 1.56 14.81
CA ASN A 563 -22.89 0.38 14.25
C ASN A 563 -21.46 0.66 13.81
N CYS A 564 -21.17 1.83 13.21
CA CYS A 564 -19.79 2.21 12.88
C CYS A 564 -18.92 2.29 14.14
N ARG A 565 -19.44 2.85 15.24
CA ARG A 565 -18.72 2.96 16.52
C ARG A 565 -18.48 1.61 17.21
N ASN A 566 -19.34 0.63 16.96
CA ASN A 566 -19.27 -0.71 17.54
C ASN A 566 -18.72 -1.77 16.57
N MET A 567 -18.17 -1.35 15.43
CA MET A 567 -17.61 -2.25 14.43
C MET A 567 -16.39 -2.98 15.03
N LYS A 568 -16.55 -4.27 15.36
CA LYS A 568 -15.43 -5.10 15.81
C LYS A 568 -14.46 -5.26 14.65
N VAL A 569 -13.18 -4.95 14.89
CA VAL A 569 -12.10 -5.30 13.94
C VAL A 569 -12.11 -6.82 13.78
N TYR A 570 -12.40 -7.28 12.56
CA TYR A 570 -12.36 -8.70 12.24
C TYR A 570 -10.90 -9.15 12.23
N THR A 571 -10.42 -9.70 13.35
CA THR A 571 -9.15 -10.41 13.37
C THR A 571 -9.36 -11.73 12.65
N PRO A 572 -8.53 -12.09 11.63
CA PRO A 572 -8.63 -13.40 11.01
C PRO A 572 -8.43 -14.47 12.09
N ALA A 573 -9.21 -15.54 12.02
CA ALA A 573 -9.18 -16.62 13.00
C ALA A 573 -7.75 -17.11 13.21
N THR A 574 -7.18 -16.81 14.37
CA THR A 574 -5.98 -17.50 14.84
C THR A 574 -6.35 -18.94 15.16
N SER A 575 -5.39 -19.87 15.12
CA SER A 575 -5.62 -21.31 15.32
C SER A 575 -6.39 -21.68 16.60
N GLU A 576 -6.43 -20.78 17.58
CA GLU A 576 -7.25 -20.92 18.79
C GLU A 576 -8.76 -20.75 18.53
N GLU A 577 -9.18 -19.79 17.68
CA GLU A 577 -10.60 -19.55 17.37
C GLU A 577 -11.20 -20.65 16.47
N SER A 578 -10.37 -21.35 15.68
CA SER A 578 -10.80 -22.52 14.89
C SER A 578 -11.13 -23.73 15.77
N LEU A 579 -10.53 -23.85 16.96
CA LEU A 579 -10.82 -24.93 17.91
C LEU A 579 -12.12 -24.65 18.66
N ASP A 580 -12.39 -23.38 18.99
CA ASP A 580 -13.62 -22.98 19.68
C ASP A 580 -14.87 -23.15 18.80
N THR A 581 -14.77 -22.96 17.48
CA THR A 581 -15.87 -23.29 16.55
C THR A 581 -16.18 -24.78 16.45
N ILE A 582 -15.24 -25.67 16.81
CA ILE A 582 -15.50 -27.12 16.84
C ILE A 582 -16.20 -27.53 18.14
N THR A 583 -16.02 -26.78 19.22
CA THR A 583 -16.62 -27.10 20.52
C THR A 583 -18.06 -26.61 20.68
N ASP A 584 -18.47 -25.54 19.99
CA ASP A 584 -19.83 -24.97 20.14
C ASP A 584 -20.88 -25.56 19.19
N GLU A 585 -20.51 -26.18 18.06
CA GLU A 585 -21.45 -26.87 17.15
C GLU A 585 -21.50 -28.41 17.34
N GLY A 586 -20.74 -28.95 18.30
CA GLY A 586 -20.59 -30.39 18.52
C GLY A 586 -21.58 -31.06 19.48
N LEU A 587 -22.54 -30.33 20.06
CA LEU A 587 -23.37 -30.82 21.18
C LEU A 587 -24.87 -31.01 20.89
N ASP A 588 -25.33 -30.88 19.64
CA ASP A 588 -26.78 -30.96 19.33
C ASP A 588 -27.17 -31.93 18.19
N LEU A 589 -26.37 -32.98 17.95
CA LEU A 589 -26.72 -34.05 17.01
C LEU A 589 -26.59 -35.46 17.61
N ARG A 590 -27.29 -35.71 18.73
CA ARG A 590 -27.74 -37.06 19.09
C ARG A 590 -29.14 -37.03 19.68
N VAL A 591 -30.04 -37.73 18.97
CA VAL A 591 -31.34 -38.31 19.39
C VAL A 591 -32.54 -37.69 18.66
N SER A 592 -32.96 -38.30 17.54
CA SER A 592 -34.37 -38.66 17.27
C SER A 592 -34.62 -39.17 15.83
N LEU A 593 -34.05 -40.32 15.47
CA LEU A 593 -34.60 -41.15 14.38
C LEU A 593 -34.55 -42.63 14.78
N SER A 594 -35.56 -43.09 15.53
CA SER A 594 -36.10 -44.46 15.43
C SER A 594 -37.35 -44.66 16.31
N ARG A 595 -38.53 -44.77 15.68
CA ARG A 595 -39.75 -45.56 16.04
C ARG A 595 -40.94 -45.00 15.24
N GLY A 596 -41.84 -45.75 14.61
CA GLY A 596 -42.12 -47.20 14.62
C GLY A 596 -42.29 -47.73 13.18
N SER A 597 -42.01 -49.01 12.88
CA SER A 597 -42.68 -50.26 13.28
C SER A 597 -44.10 -50.40 12.71
N GLN A 598 -44.21 -51.34 11.76
CA GLN A 598 -45.38 -52.13 11.33
C GLN A 598 -46.79 -51.57 11.58
N GLY A 599 -47.53 -51.42 10.47
CA GLY A 599 -48.96 -51.11 10.39
C GLY A 599 -49.29 -50.68 8.98
#